data_AF-A0A8X7BVL3-F1
#
_entry.id   AF-A0A8X7BVL3-F1
#
_cell.length_a   1.000
_cell.length_b   1.000
_cell.length_c   1.000
_cell.angle_alpha   90.00
_cell.angle_beta   90.00
_cell.angle_gamma   90.00
#
_symmetry.space_group_name_H-M   'P 1'
#
loop_
_entity.id
_entity.type
_entity.pdbx_description
1 polymer ?
#
loop_
_entity_poly.entity_id
_entity_poly.type
_entity_poly.pdbx_seq_one_letter_code
_entity_poly.pdbx_strand_id
1 'polypeptide(L)'
;MDLTKLLLNVSRVLKINNIFSLENSNNEDIHLKTKDGQVFDRFIPAALHIGQLSSQKGFIGSTKEEQGCVYQWLEYCLLRNQSQIMDILEEMNTSYMIKKVYLAGNEFTLADLIMYLYLYETYSKFTFQDKETYSNVSRWFRQVQNVACAQDLYPKICFSKTRLYT
;
A
#
# COMPACT_ATOMS: atom_id res chain seq x y z
N MET A 1 0.47 -14.16 -1.16
CA MET A 1 0.19 -12.90 -1.89
C MET A 1 1.05 -12.88 -3.14
N ASP A 2 0.46 -12.53 -4.28
CA ASP A 2 1.20 -12.30 -5.51
C ASP A 2 1.76 -10.86 -5.56
N LEU A 3 3.06 -10.71 -5.34
CA LEU A 3 3.75 -9.41 -5.34
C LEU A 3 3.72 -8.73 -6.72
N THR A 4 3.71 -9.52 -7.79
CA THR A 4 3.58 -9.04 -9.17
C THR A 4 2.22 -8.38 -9.36
N LYS A 5 1.15 -9.02 -8.87
CA LYS A 5 -0.19 -8.42 -8.86
C LYS A 5 -0.24 -7.13 -8.04
N LEU A 6 0.44 -7.08 -6.88
CA LEU A 6 0.51 -5.88 -6.06
C LEU A 6 1.17 -4.71 -6.81
N LEU A 7 2.33 -4.93 -7.44
CA LEU A 7 3.01 -3.90 -8.22
C LEU A 7 2.19 -3.46 -9.44
N LEU A 8 1.55 -4.40 -10.15
CA LEU A 8 0.66 -4.06 -11.25
C LEU A 8 -0.49 -3.14 -10.80
N ASN A 9 -1.06 -3.41 -9.62
CA ASN A 9 -2.09 -2.58 -9.03
C ASN A 9 -1.58 -1.18 -8.67
N VAL A 10 -0.38 -1.06 -8.10
CA VAL A 10 0.27 0.24 -7.85
C VAL A 10 0.37 1.03 -9.16
N SER A 11 0.86 0.39 -10.22
CA SER A 11 1.03 1.04 -11.52
C SER A 11 -0.27 1.49 -12.16
N ARG A 12 -1.34 0.69 -12.01
CA ARG A 12 -2.69 1.06 -12.46
C ARG A 12 -3.22 2.27 -11.71
N VAL A 13 -3.07 2.29 -10.38
CA VAL A 13 -3.48 3.43 -9.55
C VAL A 13 -2.72 4.70 -9.93
N LEU A 14 -1.42 4.58 -10.18
CA LEU A 14 -0.57 5.70 -10.61
C LEU A 14 -0.70 6.04 -12.10
N LYS A 15 -1.51 5.29 -12.87
CA LYS A 15 -1.70 5.45 -14.33
C LYS A 15 -0.38 5.44 -15.11
N ILE A 16 0.55 4.59 -14.68
CA ILE A 16 1.88 4.46 -15.31
C ILE A 16 1.78 3.56 -16.53
N ASN A 17 1.95 4.14 -17.71
CA ASN A 17 1.90 3.43 -19.00
C ASN A 17 3.26 2.86 -19.46
N ASN A 18 4.31 2.97 -18.63
CA ASN A 18 5.71 2.66 -18.99
C ASN A 18 6.21 1.26 -18.63
N ILE A 19 5.32 0.39 -18.15
CA ILE A 19 5.66 -0.98 -17.78
C ILE A 19 5.40 -1.88 -18.99
N PHE A 20 6.45 -2.56 -19.44
CA PHE A 20 6.43 -3.35 -20.67
C PHE A 20 6.03 -4.81 -20.39
N SER A 21 6.59 -5.40 -19.34
CA SER A 21 6.22 -6.72 -18.85
C SER A 21 6.51 -6.82 -17.37
N LEU A 22 5.61 -7.49 -16.65
CA LEU A 22 5.78 -7.86 -15.25
C LEU A 22 5.43 -9.35 -15.13
N GLU A 23 6.46 -10.18 -15.01
CA GLU A 23 6.33 -11.64 -14.99
C GLU A 23 6.76 -12.19 -13.62
N ASN A 24 6.07 -13.24 -13.19
CA ASN A 24 6.40 -14.00 -11.98
C ASN A 24 7.06 -15.30 -12.45
N SER A 25 8.38 -15.42 -12.28
CA SER A 25 9.14 -16.59 -12.77
C SER A 25 9.14 -17.74 -11.76
N ASN A 26 8.97 -17.43 -10.47
CA ASN A 26 8.68 -18.32 -9.34
C ASN A 26 8.24 -17.41 -8.18
N ASN A 27 7.43 -17.90 -7.23
CA ASN A 27 6.69 -17.14 -6.18
C ASN A 27 7.43 -16.01 -5.39
N GLU A 28 8.73 -15.78 -5.60
CA GLU A 28 9.54 -14.73 -4.98
C GLU A 28 10.32 -13.85 -5.98
N ASP A 29 10.40 -14.23 -7.26
CA ASP A 29 11.17 -13.52 -8.29
C ASP A 29 10.23 -12.69 -9.19
N ILE A 30 10.42 -11.37 -9.12
CA ILE A 30 9.68 -10.38 -9.90
C ILE A 30 10.56 -9.96 -11.04
N HIS A 31 10.09 -10.06 -12.28
CA HIS A 31 10.79 -9.47 -13.43
C HIS A 31 10.00 -8.30 -13.98
N LEU A 32 10.41 -7.09 -13.65
CA LEU A 32 9.89 -5.86 -14.24
C LEU A 32 10.82 -5.39 -15.35
N LYS A 33 10.30 -5.28 -16.58
CA LYS A 33 11.02 -4.65 -17.70
C LYS A 33 10.38 -3.32 -18.07
N THR A 34 11.19 -2.27 -18.12
CA THR A 34 10.77 -0.92 -18.50
C THR A 34 10.94 -0.70 -20.01
N LYS A 35 10.29 0.34 -20.55
CA LYS A 35 10.43 0.71 -21.97
C LYS A 35 11.86 1.14 -22.37
N ASP A 36 12.62 1.70 -21.44
CA ASP A 36 14.02 2.08 -21.62
C ASP A 36 15.00 0.91 -21.44
N GLY A 37 14.48 -0.31 -21.22
CA GLY A 37 15.28 -1.54 -21.20
C GLY A 37 15.88 -1.87 -19.83
N GLN A 38 15.56 -1.12 -18.77
CA GLN A 38 15.94 -1.49 -17.41
C GLN A 38 15.14 -2.71 -16.96
N VAL A 39 15.80 -3.57 -16.21
CA VAL A 39 15.21 -4.79 -15.66
C VAL A 39 15.40 -4.76 -14.15
N PHE A 40 14.31 -4.98 -13.41
CA PHE A 40 14.31 -5.11 -11.97
C PHE A 40 13.82 -6.50 -11.59
N ASP A 41 14.71 -7.28 -10.99
CA ASP A 41 14.48 -8.69 -10.63
C ASP A 41 14.00 -8.88 -9.18
N ARG A 42 13.73 -7.78 -8.47
CA ARG A 42 13.42 -7.75 -7.03
C ARG A 42 12.29 -6.77 -6.73
N PHE A 43 11.47 -7.10 -5.72
CA PHE A 43 10.30 -6.32 -5.34
C PHE A 43 10.63 -4.87 -4.99
N ILE A 44 11.52 -4.65 -4.03
CA ILE A 44 11.76 -3.30 -3.49
C ILE A 44 12.32 -2.36 -4.58
N PRO A 45 13.38 -2.72 -5.34
CA PRO A 45 13.86 -1.89 -6.44
C PRO A 45 12.77 -1.58 -7.48
N ALA A 46 11.96 -2.59 -7.86
CA ALA A 46 10.86 -2.41 -8.79
C ALA A 46 9.78 -1.46 -8.23
N ALA A 47 9.38 -1.64 -6.97
CA ALA A 47 8.40 -0.80 -6.29
C ALA A 47 8.86 0.66 -6.21
N LEU A 48 10.12 0.88 -5.81
CA LEU A 48 10.71 2.21 -5.72
C LEU A 48 10.80 2.87 -7.10
N HIS A 49 11.18 2.13 -8.14
CA HIS A 49 11.21 2.64 -9.51
C HIS A 49 9.81 3.05 -9.97
N ILE A 50 8.79 2.20 -9.78
CA ILE A 50 7.38 2.55 -10.09
C ILE A 50 6.95 3.80 -9.29
N GLY A 51 7.33 3.89 -8.02
CA GLY A 51 7.08 5.06 -7.19
C GLY A 51 7.75 6.34 -7.71
N GLN A 52 8.96 6.25 -8.25
CA GLN A 52 9.67 7.39 -8.86
C GLN A 52 9.00 7.89 -10.15
N LEU A 53 8.26 7.03 -10.85
CA LEU A 53 7.48 7.42 -12.03
C LEU A 53 6.17 8.15 -11.66
N SER A 54 5.81 8.21 -10.38
CA SER A 54 4.66 8.98 -9.91
C SER A 54 4.86 10.48 -10.17
N SER A 55 3.79 11.17 -10.56
CA SER A 55 3.80 12.64 -10.69
C SER A 55 3.87 13.35 -9.33
N GLN A 56 3.65 12.63 -8.22
CA GLN A 56 3.66 13.20 -6.88
C GLN A 56 5.08 13.37 -6.37
N LYS A 57 5.46 14.61 -6.02
CA LYS A 57 6.74 14.91 -5.40
C LYS A 57 6.85 14.22 -4.04
N GLY A 58 8.03 13.67 -3.73
CA GLY A 58 8.28 13.04 -2.44
C GLY A 58 7.55 11.71 -2.22
N PHE A 59 6.99 11.09 -3.26
CA PHE A 59 6.20 9.87 -3.12
C PHE A 59 6.99 8.67 -2.55
N ILE A 60 8.30 8.64 -2.78
CA ILE A 60 9.23 7.67 -2.16
C ILE A 60 9.89 8.21 -0.88
N GLY A 61 9.37 9.28 -0.30
CA GLY A 61 9.93 10.02 0.84
C GLY A 61 10.76 11.24 0.41
N SER A 62 10.55 12.37 1.08
CA SER A 62 11.24 13.65 0.81
C SER A 62 12.53 13.79 1.61
N THR A 63 12.61 13.16 2.78
CA THR A 63 13.82 13.11 3.62
C THR A 63 14.42 11.70 3.65
N LYS A 64 15.62 11.55 4.22
CA LYS A 64 16.26 10.22 4.37
C LYS A 64 15.50 9.34 5.36
N GLU A 65 14.94 9.95 6.39
CA GLU A 65 14.10 9.28 7.39
C GLU A 65 12.80 8.77 6.74
N GLU A 66 12.14 9.60 5.92
CA GLU A 66 10.95 9.19 5.18
C GLU A 66 11.26 8.10 4.15
N GLN A 67 12.35 8.23 3.40
CA GLN A 67 12.82 7.19 2.47
C GLN A 67 13.09 5.86 3.19
N GLY A 68 13.73 5.91 4.35
CA GLY A 68 13.96 4.74 5.20
C GLY A 68 12.65 4.12 5.70
N CYS A 69 11.69 4.94 6.13
CA CYS A 69 10.36 4.47 6.53
C CYS A 69 9.61 3.83 5.36
N VAL A 70 9.66 4.41 4.15
CA VAL A 70 9.06 3.80 2.96
C VAL A 70 9.68 2.42 2.71
N TYR A 71 11.01 2.33 2.71
CA TYR A 71 11.72 1.06 2.52
C TYR A 71 11.31 0.01 3.56
N GLN A 72 11.24 0.39 4.85
CA GLN A 72 10.83 -0.49 5.94
C GLN A 72 9.42 -1.07 5.70
N TRP A 73 8.46 -0.27 5.25
CA TRP A 73 7.11 -0.76 4.97
C TRP A 73 7.05 -1.70 3.76
N LEU A 74 7.90 -1.48 2.75
CA LEU A 74 8.03 -2.41 1.62
C LEU A 74 8.60 -3.75 2.08
N GLU A 75 9.63 -3.72 2.92
CA GLU A 75 10.21 -4.94 3.52
C GLU A 75 9.21 -5.65 4.43
N TYR A 76 8.46 -4.90 5.23
CA TYR A 76 7.40 -5.46 6.09
C TYR A 76 6.35 -6.24 5.27
N CYS A 77 5.97 -5.74 4.08
CA CYS A 77 5.08 -6.47 3.16
C CYS A 77 5.66 -7.79 2.64
N LEU A 78 6.98 -7.87 2.47
CA LEU A 78 7.66 -9.09 2.01
C LEU A 78 7.76 -10.14 3.11
N LEU A 79 8.05 -9.70 4.33
CA LEU A 79 8.28 -10.61 5.46
C LEU A 79 6.98 -11.15 6.07
N ARG A 80 5.85 -10.45 5.88
CA ARG A 80 4.57 -10.85 6.45
C ARG A 80 3.75 -11.68 5.48
N ASN A 81 3.26 -12.82 5.97
CA ASN A 81 2.35 -13.68 5.21
C ASN A 81 0.91 -13.18 5.28
N GLN A 82 0.09 -13.51 4.27
CA GLN A 82 -1.34 -13.16 4.26
C GLN A 82 -2.12 -13.74 5.44
N SER A 83 -1.67 -14.85 6.02
CA SER A 83 -2.25 -15.42 7.24
C SER A 83 -2.12 -14.49 8.47
N GLN A 84 -1.20 -13.53 8.44
CA GLN A 84 -0.91 -12.61 9.55
C GLN A 84 -1.58 -11.24 9.37
N ILE A 85 -2.48 -11.08 8.38
CA ILE A 85 -3.10 -9.78 8.10
C ILE A 85 -3.83 -9.22 9.34
N MET A 86 -4.47 -10.06 10.15
CA MET A 86 -5.15 -9.61 11.36
C MET A 86 -4.16 -9.04 12.39
N ASP A 87 -3.01 -9.69 12.57
CA ASP A 87 -1.94 -9.22 13.45
C ASP A 87 -1.38 -7.87 12.95
N ILE A 88 -1.20 -7.73 11.62
CA ILE A 88 -0.77 -6.47 11.01
C ILE A 88 -1.77 -5.35 11.29
N LEU A 89 -3.07 -5.62 11.10
CA LEU A 89 -4.14 -4.65 11.35
C LEU A 89 -4.19 -4.24 12.83
N GLU A 90 -3.99 -5.18 13.74
CA GLU A 90 -3.91 -4.91 15.18
C GLU A 90 -2.68 -4.07 15.54
N GLU A 91 -1.49 -4.45 15.07
CA GLU A 91 -0.24 -3.71 15.28
C GLU A 91 -0.36 -2.27 14.74
N MET A 92 -0.87 -2.11 13.52
CA MET A 92 -1.11 -0.81 12.91
C MET A 92 -2.10 0.02 13.74
N ASN A 93 -3.21 -0.57 14.20
CA ASN A 93 -4.26 0.14 14.92
C ASN A 93 -3.84 0.59 16.32
N THR A 94 -3.16 -0.30 17.06
CA THR A 94 -2.87 -0.13 18.49
C THR A 94 -1.52 0.54 18.76
N SER A 95 -0.58 0.47 17.81
CA SER A 95 0.79 0.95 18.06
C SER A 95 1.20 2.04 17.08
N TYR A 96 1.02 1.81 15.78
CA TYR A 96 1.63 2.69 14.77
C TYR A 96 0.78 3.92 14.43
N MET A 97 -0.52 3.72 14.19
CA MET A 97 -1.39 4.75 13.60
C MET A 97 -2.03 5.70 14.61
N ILE A 98 -1.80 5.54 15.91
CA ILE A 98 -2.43 6.39 16.94
C ILE A 98 -2.12 7.87 16.68
N LYS A 99 -0.86 8.20 16.41
CA LYS A 99 -0.38 9.59 16.26
C LYS A 99 0.05 9.94 14.83
N LYS A 100 -0.34 9.12 13.85
CA LYS A 100 0.10 9.24 12.46
C LYS A 100 -1.07 9.39 11.49
N VAL A 101 -0.91 10.27 10.51
CA VAL A 101 -1.86 10.41 9.41
C VAL A 101 -1.54 9.42 8.29
N TYR A 102 -0.25 9.30 7.95
CA TYR A 102 0.29 8.39 6.94
C TYR A 102 1.45 7.56 7.52
N LEU A 103 1.91 6.59 6.75
CA LEU A 103 2.92 5.65 7.20
C LEU A 103 4.32 6.28 7.28
N ALA A 104 4.71 7.05 6.27
CA ALA A 104 6.01 7.71 6.22
C ALA A 104 5.83 9.25 6.23
N GLY A 105 5.93 9.85 7.42
CA GLY A 105 5.80 11.29 7.60
C GLY A 105 4.34 11.75 7.63
N ASN A 106 4.10 12.96 7.10
CA ASN A 106 2.77 13.61 7.09
C ASN A 106 2.16 13.71 5.68
N GLU A 107 2.84 13.17 4.68
CA GLU A 107 2.40 13.15 3.29
C GLU A 107 2.05 11.72 2.84
N PHE A 108 1.21 11.62 1.81
CA PHE A 108 0.88 10.33 1.22
C PHE A 108 2.09 9.77 0.45
N THR A 109 2.53 8.55 0.77
CA THR A 109 3.72 7.95 0.15
C THR A 109 3.41 6.59 -0.49
N LEU A 110 4.41 6.02 -1.16
CA LEU A 110 4.37 4.67 -1.71
C LEU A 110 4.05 3.62 -0.62
N ALA A 111 4.52 3.83 0.61
CA ALA A 111 4.22 2.94 1.73
C ALA A 111 2.70 2.84 1.97
N ASP A 112 2.02 3.99 1.99
CA ASP A 112 0.58 4.05 2.19
C ASP A 112 -0.18 3.34 1.08
N LEU A 113 0.20 3.59 -0.18
CA LEU A 113 -0.44 2.96 -1.33
C LEU A 113 -0.26 1.44 -1.30
N ILE A 114 0.96 0.96 -1.11
CA ILE A 114 1.25 -0.47 -1.10
C ILE A 114 0.56 -1.17 0.06
N MET A 115 0.63 -0.63 1.28
CA MET A 115 -0.05 -1.21 2.43
C MET A 115 -1.57 -1.20 2.27
N TYR A 116 -2.14 -0.14 1.69
CA TYR A 116 -3.57 -0.07 1.40
C TYR A 116 -3.99 -1.18 0.44
N LEU A 117 -3.28 -1.33 -0.68
CA LEU A 117 -3.56 -2.36 -1.68
C LEU A 117 -3.35 -3.77 -1.11
N TYR A 118 -2.35 -3.93 -0.24
CA TYR A 118 -2.05 -5.20 0.42
C TYR A 118 -3.17 -5.66 1.35
N LEU A 119 -3.68 -4.74 2.18
CA LEU A 119 -4.70 -5.04 3.18
C LEU A 119 -6.13 -5.04 2.63
N TYR A 120 -6.34 -4.48 1.43
CA TYR A 120 -7.66 -4.20 0.88
C TYR A 120 -8.61 -5.41 0.86
N GLU A 121 -8.13 -6.56 0.40
CA GLU A 121 -9.01 -7.74 0.23
C GLU A 121 -9.62 -8.20 1.55
N THR A 122 -8.83 -8.21 2.62
CA THR A 122 -9.30 -8.60 3.96
C THR A 122 -10.13 -7.48 4.57
N TYR A 123 -9.62 -6.25 4.54
CA TYR A 123 -10.23 -5.11 5.22
C TYR A 123 -11.58 -4.70 4.61
N SER A 124 -11.76 -4.86 3.29
CA SER A 124 -13.03 -4.56 2.61
C SER A 124 -14.20 -5.42 3.08
N LYS A 125 -13.93 -6.61 3.64
CA LYS A 125 -14.93 -7.54 4.18
C LYS A 125 -15.36 -7.20 5.61
N PHE A 126 -14.70 -6.23 6.26
CA PHE A 126 -15.00 -5.85 7.64
C PHE A 126 -16.40 -5.25 7.77
N THR A 127 -17.09 -5.66 8.82
CA THR A 127 -18.37 -5.05 9.23
C THR A 127 -18.14 -3.64 9.76
N PHE A 128 -19.22 -2.88 9.96
CA PHE A 128 -19.10 -1.58 10.64
C PHE A 128 -18.56 -1.72 12.07
N GLN A 129 -18.91 -2.80 12.76
CA GLN A 129 -18.42 -3.08 14.10
C GLN A 129 -16.91 -3.34 14.10
N ASP A 130 -16.41 -4.18 13.19
CA ASP A 130 -14.96 -4.42 13.07
C ASP A 130 -14.22 -3.11 12.78
N LYS A 131 -14.75 -2.29 11.87
CA LYS A 131 -14.17 -0.98 11.53
C LYS A 131 -14.16 -0.02 12.73
N GLU A 132 -15.09 -0.13 13.68
CA GLU A 132 -15.06 0.64 14.91
C GLU A 132 -13.95 0.16 15.86
N THR A 133 -13.75 -1.16 15.98
CA THR A 133 -12.62 -1.75 16.73
C THR A 133 -11.28 -1.27 16.18
N TYR A 134 -11.11 -1.27 14.86
CA TYR A 134 -9.90 -0.83 14.17
C TYR A 134 -9.92 0.67 13.80
N SER A 135 -10.40 1.54 14.71
CA SER A 135 -10.69 2.95 14.41
C SER A 135 -9.54 3.76 13.77
N ASN A 136 -8.28 3.55 14.20
CA ASN A 136 -7.12 4.28 13.65
C ASN A 136 -6.81 3.80 12.22
N VAL A 137 -6.87 2.49 12.00
CA VAL A 137 -6.74 1.93 10.65
C VAL A 137 -7.91 2.38 9.78
N SER A 138 -9.14 2.40 10.27
CA SER A 138 -10.32 2.88 9.55
C SER A 138 -10.19 4.33 9.10
N ARG A 139 -9.65 5.19 9.97
CA ARG A 139 -9.33 6.58 9.63
C ARG A 139 -8.33 6.65 8.48
N TRP A 140 -7.22 5.91 8.59
CA TRP A 140 -6.18 5.88 7.56
C TRP A 140 -6.67 5.29 6.24
N PHE A 141 -7.39 4.17 6.28
CA PHE A 141 -7.94 3.52 5.09
C PHE A 141 -8.90 4.46 4.34
N ARG A 142 -9.73 5.20 5.09
CA ARG A 142 -10.59 6.26 4.53
C ARG A 142 -9.78 7.40 3.90
N GLN A 143 -8.67 7.81 4.51
CA GLN A 143 -7.80 8.85 3.97
C GLN A 143 -7.14 8.37 2.67
N VAL A 144 -6.49 7.21 2.69
CA VAL A 144 -5.76 6.66 1.54
C VAL A 144 -6.69 6.40 0.36
N GLN A 145 -7.87 5.81 0.54
CA GLN A 145 -8.80 5.57 -0.59
C GLN A 145 -9.21 6.86 -1.30
N ASN A 146 -9.29 7.99 -0.58
CA ASN A 146 -9.69 9.26 -1.15
C ASN A 146 -8.53 9.92 -1.90
N VAL A 147 -7.28 9.73 -1.45
CA VAL A 147 -6.09 10.27 -2.11
C VAL A 147 -5.69 9.42 -3.31
N ALA A 148 -5.60 8.10 -3.15
CA ALA A 148 -5.15 7.17 -4.18
C ALA A 148 -6.10 7.12 -5.40
N CYS A 149 -7.38 7.48 -5.25
CA CYS A 149 -8.38 7.43 -6.32
C CYS A 149 -8.46 6.06 -7.03
N ALA A 150 -8.20 4.96 -6.32
CA ALA A 150 -8.12 3.59 -6.86
C ALA A 150 -9.49 2.97 -7.24
N GLN A 151 -10.49 3.79 -7.58
CA GLN A 151 -11.89 3.37 -7.79
C GLN A 151 -12.05 2.45 -9.00
N ASP A 152 -11.19 2.61 -10.01
CA ASP A 152 -11.15 1.74 -11.19
C ASP A 152 -10.70 0.32 -10.85
N LEU A 153 -9.95 0.15 -9.75
CA LEU A 153 -9.44 -1.15 -9.31
C LEU A 153 -10.34 -1.77 -8.24
N TYR A 154 -10.82 -0.96 -7.31
CA TYR A 154 -11.50 -1.40 -6.11
C TYR A 154 -12.70 -0.51 -5.77
N PRO A 155 -13.86 -1.10 -5.40
CA PRO A 155 -15.00 -0.34 -4.91
C PRO A 155 -14.64 0.53 -3.69
N LYS A 156 -15.29 1.68 -3.54
CA LYS A 156 -15.06 2.53 -2.37
C LYS A 156 -15.59 1.85 -1.10
N ILE A 157 -14.77 1.76 -0.06
CA ILE A 157 -15.21 1.20 1.23
C ILE A 157 -16.04 2.24 1.98
N CYS A 158 -17.23 1.82 2.39
CA CYS A 158 -18.10 2.63 3.24
C CYS A 158 -17.66 2.58 4.70
N PHE A 159 -17.74 3.74 5.36
CA PHE A 159 -17.45 3.91 6.77
C PHE A 159 -18.55 4.74 7.43
N SER A 160 -18.93 4.39 8.66
CA SER A 160 -19.87 5.19 9.44
C SER A 160 -19.28 6.55 9.82
N LYS A 161 -20.12 7.58 9.91
CA LYS A 161 -19.76 8.90 10.45
C LYS A 161 -20.03 9.03 11.95
N THR A 162 -20.81 8.10 12.50
CA THR A 162 -21.21 8.04 13.92
C THR A 162 -20.82 6.70 14.51
N ARG A 163 -20.51 6.64 15.81
CA ARG A 163 -20.38 5.35 16.49
C ARG A 163 -21.74 4.68 16.54
N LEU A 164 -21.81 3.46 16.04
CA LEU A 164 -23.02 2.65 15.98
C LEU A 164 -23.07 1.65 17.14
N TYR A 165 -21.92 1.29 17.70
CA TYR A 165 -21.80 0.34 18.79
C TYR A 165 -21.10 1.02 19.99
N THR A 166 -21.72 0.95 21.16
CA THR A 166 -21.22 1.45 22.45
C THR A 166 -21.52 0.45 23.55
#